data_AF-A0A1V1UNA7-F1
#
_entry.id   AF-A0A1V1UNA7-F1
#
_cell.length_a   1.000
_cell.length_b   1.000
_cell.length_c   1.000
_cell.angle_alpha   90.00
_cell.angle_beta   90.00
_cell.angle_gamma   90.00
#
_symmetry.space_group_name_H-M   'P 1'
#
loop_
_entity.id
_entity.type
_entity.pdbx_description
1 polymer ?
#
loop_
_entity_poly.entity_id
_entity_poly.type
_entity_poly.pdbx_seq_one_letter_code
_entity_poly.pdbx_strand_id
1 'polypeptide(L)'
;MTIDFTRVITAGDKAAAAAEARAMRIKAECRARILAVVSEAAQANIAQAGVIYVAMRSDGVGPAQARGAVGLAEGDLDTVAMWKAWVTAMQTECRRAIAEGVAPVWPDVPERVAEMATRF
;
A
#
# COMPACT_ATOMS: atom_id res chain seq x y z
N MET A 1 -11.64 49.60 20.71
CA MET A 1 -11.46 48.13 20.59
C MET A 1 -11.74 47.78 19.14
N THR A 2 -10.70 47.58 18.34
CA THR A 2 -10.83 47.27 16.92
C THR A 2 -10.76 45.76 16.78
N ILE A 3 -11.82 45.13 16.25
CA ILE A 3 -11.79 43.70 15.92
C ILE A 3 -10.80 43.52 14.77
N ASP A 4 -9.83 42.63 14.96
CA ASP A 4 -8.89 42.23 13.90
C ASP A 4 -9.55 41.18 13.00
N PHE A 5 -10.04 41.64 11.86
CA PHE A 5 -10.74 40.79 10.89
C PHE A 5 -9.81 39.82 10.14
N THR A 6 -8.49 39.93 10.28
CA THR A 6 -7.52 38.98 9.70
C THR A 6 -7.47 37.64 10.44
N ARG A 7 -8.08 37.57 11.64
CA ARG A 7 -8.13 36.37 12.49
C ARG A 7 -9.52 35.72 12.58
N VAL A 8 -10.45 36.14 11.73
CA VAL A 8 -11.81 35.57 11.71
C VAL A 8 -11.77 34.18 11.08
N ILE A 9 -11.96 33.15 11.90
CA ILE A 9 -12.18 31.77 11.42
C ILE A 9 -13.59 31.68 10.87
N THR A 10 -13.71 31.43 9.57
CA THR A 10 -14.98 31.27 8.88
C THR A 10 -15.51 29.85 9.00
N ALA A 11 -16.77 29.64 8.63
CA ALA A 11 -17.31 28.29 8.44
C ALA A 11 -16.56 27.52 7.34
N GLY A 12 -16.08 28.22 6.31
CA GLY A 12 -15.25 27.64 5.24
C GLY A 12 -13.91 27.12 5.76
N ASP A 13 -13.25 27.87 6.64
CA ASP A 13 -11.97 27.45 7.24
C ASP A 13 -12.15 26.19 8.10
N LYS A 14 -13.25 26.12 8.86
CA LYS A 14 -13.58 24.92 9.65
C LYS A 14 -13.87 23.72 8.76
N ALA A 15 -14.59 23.91 7.65
CA ALA A 15 -14.88 22.84 6.70
C ALA A 15 -13.61 22.32 6.01
N ALA A 16 -12.71 23.23 5.61
CA ALA A 16 -11.42 22.87 5.02
C ALA A 16 -10.54 22.07 6.00
N ALA A 17 -10.40 22.54 7.24
CA ALA A 17 -9.65 21.84 8.28
C ALA A 17 -10.24 20.45 8.59
N ALA A 18 -11.58 20.33 8.62
CA ALA A 18 -12.25 19.05 8.82
C ALA A 18 -12.01 18.07 7.66
N ALA A 19 -12.03 18.57 6.42
CA ALA A 19 -11.75 17.79 5.22
C ALA A 19 -10.29 17.28 5.20
N GLU A 20 -9.33 18.15 5.56
CA GLU A 20 -7.92 17.78 5.67
C GLU A 20 -7.68 16.73 6.77
N ALA A 21 -8.23 16.95 7.96
CA ALA A 21 -8.14 15.98 9.06
C ALA A 21 -8.72 14.62 8.67
N ARG A 22 -9.84 14.60 7.94
CA ARG A 22 -10.42 13.37 7.40
C ARG A 22 -9.51 12.72 6.37
N ALA A 23 -8.92 13.48 5.44
CA ALA A 23 -8.01 12.95 4.44
C ALA A 23 -6.77 12.31 5.07
N MET A 24 -6.22 12.91 6.13
CA MET A 24 -5.12 12.32 6.89
C MET A 24 -5.51 10.99 7.55
N ARG A 25 -6.70 10.91 8.16
CA ARG A 25 -7.21 9.66 8.75
C ARG A 25 -7.36 8.55 7.70
N ILE A 26 -7.92 8.86 6.54
CA ILE A 26 -8.06 7.89 5.45
C ILE A 26 -6.69 7.39 4.99
N LYS A 27 -5.71 8.28 4.79
CA LYS A 27 -4.35 7.89 4.40
C LYS A 27 -3.69 6.98 5.45
N ALA A 28 -3.85 7.31 6.73
CA ALA A 28 -3.30 6.52 7.83
C ALA A 28 -3.94 5.11 7.89
N GLU A 29 -5.27 5.01 7.77
CA GLU A 29 -5.97 3.73 7.74
C GLU A 29 -5.59 2.90 6.51
N CYS A 30 -5.50 3.53 5.34
CA CYS A 30 -5.04 2.90 4.10
C CYS A 30 -3.68 2.22 4.30
N ARG A 31 -2.73 2.95 4.88
CA ARG A 31 -1.40 2.41 5.21
C ARG A 31 -1.49 1.28 6.23
N ALA A 32 -2.22 1.47 7.32
CA ALA A 32 -2.35 0.48 8.39
C ALA A 32 -2.90 -0.85 7.85
N ARG A 33 -3.92 -0.81 7.01
CA ARG A 33 -4.51 -2.01 6.37
C ARG A 33 -3.53 -2.72 5.44
N ILE A 34 -2.76 -1.98 4.64
CA ILE A 34 -1.72 -2.57 3.78
C ILE A 34 -0.65 -3.25 4.63
N LEU A 35 -0.17 -2.57 5.67
CA LEU A 35 0.89 -3.08 6.55
C LEU A 35 0.45 -4.25 7.43
N ALA A 36 -0.85 -4.35 7.74
CA ALA A 36 -1.41 -5.49 8.47
C ALA A 36 -1.37 -6.78 7.64
N VAL A 37 -1.38 -6.69 6.31
CA VAL A 37 -1.28 -7.85 5.40
C VAL A 37 0.18 -8.16 5.07
N VAL A 38 0.96 -7.14 4.70
CA VAL A 38 2.37 -7.29 4.35
C VAL A 38 3.16 -6.22 5.10
N SER A 39 3.88 -6.65 6.14
CA SER A 39 4.70 -5.76 6.98
C SER A 39 5.77 -5.04 6.15
N GLU A 40 6.30 -3.92 6.65
CA GLU A 40 7.39 -3.21 5.95
C GLU A 40 8.62 -4.09 5.71
N ALA A 41 8.95 -4.97 6.68
CA ALA A 41 10.04 -5.93 6.55
C ALA A 41 9.76 -6.94 5.44
N ALA A 42 8.56 -7.54 5.41
CA ALA A 42 8.16 -8.47 4.35
C ALA A 42 8.20 -7.80 2.98
N GLN A 43 7.73 -6.55 2.86
CA GLN A 43 7.79 -5.79 1.61
C GLN A 43 9.23 -5.59 1.12
N ALA A 44 10.15 -5.24 2.02
CA ALA A 44 11.56 -5.07 1.69
C ALA A 44 12.21 -6.39 1.24
N ASN A 45 11.93 -7.48 1.97
CA ASN A 45 12.47 -8.80 1.67
C ASN A 45 11.94 -9.35 0.35
N ILE A 46 10.65 -9.19 0.05
CA ILE A 46 10.04 -9.55 -1.25
C ILE A 46 10.68 -8.73 -2.38
N ALA A 47 10.87 -7.42 -2.20
CA ALA A 47 11.48 -6.57 -3.21
C ALA A 47 12.93 -7.00 -3.49
N GLN A 48 13.72 -7.28 -2.45
CA GLN A 48 15.09 -7.76 -2.57
C GLN A 48 15.15 -9.12 -3.27
N ALA A 49 14.26 -10.06 -2.91
CA ALA A 49 14.16 -11.36 -3.57
C ALA A 49 13.87 -11.21 -5.07
N GLY A 50 12.98 -10.29 -5.46
CA GLY A 50 12.71 -9.95 -6.86
C GLY A 50 13.94 -9.42 -7.61
N VAL A 51 14.71 -8.51 -6.98
CA VAL A 51 15.94 -7.96 -7.56
C VAL A 51 16.98 -9.06 -7.78
N ILE A 52 17.24 -9.90 -6.77
CA ILE A 52 18.21 -10.99 -6.86
C ILE A 52 17.75 -12.02 -7.90
N TYR A 53 16.46 -12.37 -7.93
CA TYR A 53 15.90 -13.27 -8.94
C TYR A 53 16.16 -12.76 -10.35
N VAL A 54 15.85 -11.49 -10.65
CA VAL A 54 16.08 -10.90 -11.98
C VAL A 54 17.57 -10.88 -12.35
N ALA A 55 18.45 -10.58 -11.39
CA ALA A 55 19.90 -10.61 -11.62
C ALA A 55 20.38 -12.02 -12.00
N MET A 56 20.02 -13.04 -11.20
CA MET A 56 20.37 -14.44 -11.50
C MET A 56 19.83 -14.91 -12.85
N ARG A 57 18.60 -14.49 -13.19
CA ARG A 57 18.00 -14.81 -14.50
C ARG A 57 18.76 -14.16 -15.65
N SER A 58 19.26 -12.95 -15.46
CA SER A 58 20.09 -12.24 -16.43
C SER A 58 21.46 -12.92 -16.61
N ASP A 59 21.98 -13.52 -15.55
CA ASP A 59 23.22 -14.31 -15.57
C ASP A 59 23.05 -15.74 -16.13
N GLY A 60 21.85 -16.08 -16.64
CA GLY A 60 21.56 -17.37 -17.26
C GLY A 60 21.20 -18.49 -16.28
N VAL A 61 21.03 -18.20 -14.98
CA VAL A 61 20.61 -19.20 -13.98
C VAL A 61 19.19 -19.66 -14.27
N GLY A 62 18.96 -20.98 -14.27
CA GLY A 62 17.64 -21.58 -14.51
C GLY A 62 16.56 -21.12 -13.51
N PRO A 63 15.28 -21.07 -13.91
CA PRO A 63 14.22 -20.45 -13.10
C PRO A 63 13.98 -21.15 -11.76
N ALA A 64 14.06 -22.48 -11.72
CA ALA A 64 13.92 -23.25 -10.46
C ALA A 64 15.06 -22.94 -9.48
N GLN A 65 16.29 -22.87 -9.97
CA GLN A 65 17.46 -22.54 -9.15
C GLN A 65 17.43 -21.10 -8.65
N ALA A 66 17.08 -20.15 -9.53
CA ALA A 66 16.94 -18.75 -9.17
C ALA A 66 15.84 -18.54 -8.11
N ARG A 67 14.67 -19.19 -8.25
CA ARG A 67 13.60 -19.17 -7.23
C ARG A 67 14.09 -19.71 -5.88
N GLY A 68 14.73 -20.89 -5.89
CA GLY A 68 15.24 -21.52 -4.68
C GLY A 68 16.28 -20.68 -3.92
N ALA A 69 17.14 -19.95 -4.65
CA ALA A 69 18.16 -19.10 -4.05
C ALA A 69 17.62 -17.90 -3.26
N VAL A 70 16.38 -17.47 -3.54
CA VAL A 70 15.73 -16.33 -2.88
C VAL A 70 14.49 -16.72 -2.08
N GLY A 71 14.27 -18.03 -1.85
CA GLY A 71 13.14 -18.53 -1.08
C GLY A 71 11.77 -18.39 -1.75
N LEU A 72 11.74 -18.13 -3.07
CA LEU A 72 10.49 -18.07 -3.83
C LEU A 72 9.98 -19.48 -4.16
N ALA A 73 8.70 -19.70 -3.94
CA ALA A 73 7.97 -20.88 -4.39
C ALA A 73 7.39 -20.67 -5.81
N GLU A 74 6.84 -21.75 -6.37
CA GLU A 74 6.10 -21.68 -7.61
C GLU A 74 4.80 -20.87 -7.45
N GLY A 75 4.56 -19.91 -8.35
CA GLY A 75 3.43 -18.99 -8.29
C GLY A 75 3.64 -17.76 -7.38
N ASP A 76 4.77 -17.65 -6.67
CA ASP A 76 5.02 -16.48 -5.80
C ASP A 76 5.12 -15.18 -6.61
N LEU A 77 5.72 -15.21 -7.80
CA LEU A 77 5.82 -14.02 -8.66
C LEU A 77 4.42 -13.53 -9.09
N ASP A 78 3.49 -14.44 -9.36
CA ASP A 78 2.09 -14.09 -9.66
C ASP A 78 1.39 -13.54 -8.42
N THR A 79 1.66 -14.12 -7.24
CA THR A 79 1.15 -13.63 -5.96
C THR A 79 1.66 -12.22 -5.65
N VAL A 80 2.93 -11.92 -5.96
CA VAL A 80 3.51 -10.57 -5.87
C VAL A 80 2.78 -9.61 -6.82
N ALA A 81 2.50 -10.02 -8.05
CA ALA A 81 1.76 -9.18 -9.00
C ALA A 81 0.33 -8.88 -8.51
N MET A 82 -0.38 -9.89 -7.98
CA MET A 82 -1.71 -9.72 -7.37
C MET A 82 -1.67 -8.79 -6.17
N TRP A 83 -0.68 -8.94 -5.29
CA TRP A 83 -0.47 -8.04 -4.16
C TRP A 83 -0.25 -6.59 -4.60
N LYS A 84 0.60 -6.35 -5.61
CA LYS A 84 0.84 -5.00 -6.15
C LYS A 84 -0.42 -4.39 -6.76
N ALA A 85 -1.23 -5.18 -7.46
CA ALA A 85 -2.51 -4.74 -7.98
C ALA A 85 -3.48 -4.35 -6.84
N TRP A 86 -3.57 -5.16 -5.80
CA TRP A 86 -4.39 -4.87 -4.62
C TRP A 86 -3.95 -3.60 -3.88
N VAL A 87 -2.64 -3.40 -3.65
CA VAL A 87 -2.11 -2.15 -3.06
C VAL A 87 -2.50 -0.93 -3.89
N THR A 88 -2.45 -1.06 -5.23
CA THR A 88 -2.85 0.00 -6.15
C THR A 88 -4.35 0.28 -6.06
N ALA A 89 -5.18 -0.76 -5.95
CA ALA A 89 -6.63 -0.64 -5.76
C ALA A 89 -6.96 0.06 -4.43
N MET A 90 -6.33 -0.36 -3.33
CA MET A 90 -6.43 0.30 -2.02
C MET A 90 -6.11 1.79 -2.12
N GLN A 91 -4.97 2.16 -2.70
CA GLN A 91 -4.54 3.55 -2.83
C GLN A 91 -5.45 4.37 -3.75
N THR A 92 -5.99 3.76 -4.79
CA THR A 92 -6.96 4.40 -5.70
C THR A 92 -8.25 4.70 -4.97
N GLU A 93 -8.75 3.73 -4.20
CA GLU A 93 -9.95 3.89 -3.41
C GLU A 93 -9.79 4.95 -2.31
N CYS A 94 -8.65 4.97 -1.62
CA CYS A 94 -8.36 6.02 -0.64
C CYS A 94 -8.38 7.41 -1.27
N ARG A 95 -7.83 7.57 -2.48
CA ARG A 95 -7.86 8.83 -3.23
C ARG A 95 -9.29 9.22 -3.63
N ARG A 96 -10.07 8.27 -4.14
CA ARG A 96 -11.48 8.46 -4.48
C ARG A 96 -12.28 8.93 -3.27
N ALA A 97 -12.20 8.20 -2.16
CA ALA A 97 -12.88 8.53 -0.91
C ALA A 97 -12.52 9.94 -0.44
N ILE A 98 -11.24 10.32 -0.47
CA ILE A 98 -10.81 11.68 -0.11
C ILE A 98 -11.47 12.72 -0.99
N ALA A 99 -11.40 12.55 -2.32
CA ALA A 99 -11.95 13.49 -3.30
C ALA A 99 -13.47 13.66 -3.19
N GLU A 100 -14.19 12.57 -2.96
CA GLU A 100 -15.66 12.56 -2.93
C GLU A 100 -16.26 12.83 -1.55
N GLY A 101 -15.45 12.92 -0.49
CA GLY A 101 -15.98 13.15 0.85
C GLY A 101 -16.62 11.92 1.52
N VAL A 102 -16.51 10.73 0.92
CA VAL A 102 -17.19 9.49 1.37
C VAL A 102 -16.28 8.49 2.11
N ALA A 103 -16.84 7.44 2.70
CA ALA A 103 -16.03 6.36 3.27
C ALA A 103 -15.37 5.50 2.16
N PRO A 104 -14.12 5.06 2.35
CA PRO A 104 -13.46 4.10 1.45
C PRO A 104 -14.10 2.70 1.54
N VAL A 105 -14.16 2.01 0.40
CA VAL A 105 -14.62 0.63 0.24
C VAL A 105 -13.42 -0.28 0.02
N TRP A 106 -13.06 -1.04 1.04
CA TRP A 106 -11.82 -1.81 1.02
C TRP A 106 -11.92 -3.04 0.10
N PRO A 107 -11.05 -3.19 -0.91
CA PRO A 107 -10.98 -4.43 -1.69
C PRO A 107 -10.51 -5.60 -0.82
N ASP A 108 -11.05 -6.78 -1.10
CA ASP A 108 -10.64 -8.02 -0.45
C ASP A 108 -9.15 -8.30 -0.68
N VAL A 109 -8.51 -8.85 0.35
CA VAL A 109 -7.11 -9.27 0.25
C VAL A 109 -7.03 -10.46 -0.71
N PRO A 110 -6.16 -10.44 -1.73
CA PRO A 110 -6.03 -11.57 -2.63
C PRO A 110 -5.55 -12.80 -1.88
N GLU A 111 -6.04 -13.97 -2.31
CA GLU A 111 -5.61 -15.25 -1.74
C GLU A 111 -4.07 -15.38 -1.80
N ARG A 112 -3.51 -16.14 -0.85
CA ARG A 112 -2.06 -16.46 -0.75
C ARG A 112 -1.13 -15.28 -0.44
N VAL A 113 -1.57 -14.03 -0.51
CA VAL A 113 -0.71 -12.86 -0.19
C VAL A 113 -0.24 -12.87 1.26
N ALA A 114 -1.13 -13.12 2.21
CA ALA A 114 -0.79 -13.17 3.64
C ALA A 114 0.14 -14.36 3.98
N GLU A 115 -0.07 -15.50 3.33
CA GLU A 115 0.78 -16.69 3.47
C GLU A 115 2.19 -16.42 2.92
N MET A 116 2.29 -15.85 1.72
CA MET A 116 3.56 -15.43 1.13
C MET A 116 4.27 -14.42 2.04
N ALA A 117 3.56 -13.42 2.55
CA ALA A 117 4.12 -12.41 3.45
C ALA A 117 4.64 -12.97 4.77
N THR A 118 4.19 -14.15 5.22
CA THR A 118 4.70 -14.80 6.44
C THR A 118 6.07 -15.46 6.22
N ARG A 119 6.41 -15.79 4.96
CA ARG A 119 7.70 -16.39 4.59
C ARG A 119 8.81 -15.36 4.35
N PHE A 120 8.47 -14.06 4.31
CA PHE A 120 9.36 -12.94 4.03
C PHE A 120 9.36 -11.94 5.19
#